data_AF-W6TCN4-F1
#
_entry.id   AF-W6TCN4-F1
#
_cell.length_a   1.000
_cell.length_b   1.000
_cell.length_c   1.000
_cell.angle_alpha   90.00
_cell.angle_beta   90.00
_cell.angle_gamma   90.00
#
_symmetry.space_group_name_H-M   'P 1'
#
loop_
_entity.id
_entity.type
_entity.pdbx_description
1 polymer ?
#
loop_
_entity_poly.entity_id
_entity_poly.type
_entity_poly.pdbx_seq_one_letter_code
_entity_poly.pdbx_strand_id
1 'polypeptide(L)' 'MKKVTSSLAKKNINQLLTIVNQGHESIEVENPNTQDSAVMISMKDWLQLVASLPKNKHHDMEFS' A
#
# COMPACT_ATOMS: atom_id res chain seq x y z
N MET A 1 9.09 3.41 -5.31
CA MET A 1 8.03 2.37 -5.22
C MET A 1 8.27 1.38 -6.35
N LYS A 2 8.37 0.08 -6.05
CA LYS A 2 8.54 -0.97 -7.07
C LYS A 2 7.17 -1.38 -7.61
N LYS A 3 7.07 -1.77 -8.89
CA LYS A 3 5.82 -2.21 -9.51
C LYS A 3 5.94 -3.66 -9.98
N VAL A 4 4.92 -4.47 -9.72
CA VAL A 4 4.84 -5.87 -10.16
C VAL A 4 3.44 -6.20 -10.64
N THR A 5 3.32 -7.14 -11.57
CA THR A 5 2.01 -7.64 -12.00
C THR A 5 1.43 -8.60 -10.97
N SER A 6 0.10 -8.70 -10.92
CA SER A 6 -0.63 -9.60 -10.02
C SER A 6 -0.24 -11.08 -10.24
N SER A 7 0.11 -11.45 -11.48
CA SER A 7 0.59 -12.80 -11.81
C SER A 7 1.99 -13.07 -11.25
N LEU A 8 2.90 -12.09 -11.30
CA LEU A 8 4.23 -12.20 -10.70
C LEU A 8 4.14 -12.20 -9.17
N ALA A 9 3.26 -11.37 -8.60
CA ALA A 9 3.03 -11.30 -7.17
C ALA A 9 2.50 -12.63 -6.60
N LYS A 10 1.54 -13.26 -7.27
CA LYS A 10 1.03 -14.59 -6.89
C LYS A 10 2.12 -15.65 -6.85
N LYS A 11 3.07 -15.62 -7.79
CA LYS A 11 4.18 -16.60 -7.85
C LYS A 11 5.24 -16.36 -6.77
N ASN A 12 5.44 -15.12 -6.32
CA ASN A 12 6.58 -14.73 -5.48
C ASN A 12 6.16 -14.11 -4.13
N ILE A 13 4.95 -14.41 -3.64
CA ILE A 13 4.35 -13.70 -2.50
C ILE A 13 5.26 -13.67 -1.26
N ASN A 14 5.95 -14.77 -0.96
CA ASN A 14 6.84 -14.85 0.21
C ASN A 14 8.04 -13.90 0.09
N GLN A 15 8.65 -13.80 -1.09
CA GLN A 15 9.77 -12.87 -1.32
C GLN A 15 9.31 -11.42 -1.22
N LEU A 16 8.13 -11.11 -1.77
CA LEU A 16 7.53 -9.78 -1.66
C LEU A 16 7.23 -9.43 -0.20
N LEU A 17 6.72 -10.37 0.60
CA LEU A 17 6.51 -10.20 2.03
C LEU A 17 7.82 -9.94 2.78
N THR A 18 8.92 -10.62 2.44
CA THR A 18 10.24 -10.33 3.00
C THR A 18 10.70 -8.92 2.64
N ILE A 19 10.56 -8.52 1.38
CA ILE A 19 10.97 -7.19 0.89
C ILE A 19 10.21 -6.09 1.62
N VAL A 20 8.87 -6.16 1.71
CA VAL A 20 8.09 -5.10 2.35
C VAL A 20 8.37 -5.02 3.86
N ASN A 21 8.53 -6.16 4.54
CA ASN A 21 8.71 -6.18 5.99
C ASN A 21 10.14 -5.83 6.45
N GLN A 22 11.17 -6.17 5.67
CA GLN A 22 12.57 -5.91 6.03
C GLN A 22 13.14 -4.68 5.33
N GLY A 23 12.75 -4.45 4.08
CA GLY A 23 13.24 -3.35 3.27
C GLY A 23 12.52 -2.03 3.53
N HIS A 24 11.40 -2.04 4.27
CA HIS A 24 10.52 -0.88 4.45
C HIS A 24 10.10 -0.25 3.11
N GLU A 25 10.06 -1.06 2.05
CA GLU A 25 9.68 -0.64 0.70
C GLU A 25 8.19 -0.89 0.48
N SER A 26 7.55 0.00 -0.27
CA SER A 26 6.22 -0.22 -0.83
C SER A 26 6.30 -0.79 -2.25
N ILE A 27 5.40 -1.73 -2.54
CA ILE A 27 5.29 -2.40 -3.83
C ILE A 27 3.88 -2.21 -4.36
N GLU A 28 3.75 -1.63 -5.55
CA GLU A 28 2.50 -1.58 -6.30
C GLU A 28 2.30 -2.90 -7.04
N VAL A 29 1.14 -3.52 -6.84
CA VAL A 29 0.70 -4.74 -7.51
C VAL A 29 -0.44 -4.37 -8.45
N GLU A 30 -0.19 -4.43 -9.76
CA GLU A 30 -1.19 -4.10 -10.78
C GLU A 30 -1.80 -5.37 -11.39
N ASN A 31 -3.09 -5.35 -11.69
CA ASN A 31 -3.68 -6.36 -12.54
C ASN A 31 -3.69 -5.85 -13.99
N PRO A 32 -2.83 -6.36 -14.90
CA PRO A 32 -2.76 -5.82 -16.26
C PRO A 32 -4.03 -6.05 -17.09
N ASN A 33 -4.93 -6.93 -16.63
CA ASN A 33 -6.21 -7.19 -17.28
C ASN A 33 -7.33 -6.24 -16.83
N THR A 34 -7.10 -5.47 -15.76
CA THR A 34 -8.03 -4.45 -15.26
C THR A 34 -7.26 -3.13 -15.05
N GLN A 35 -7.93 -2.07 -14.60
CA GLN A 35 -7.25 -0.84 -14.18
C GLN A 35 -6.94 -0.85 -12.66
N ASP A 36 -7.09 -2.01 -12.02
CA ASP A 36 -6.95 -2.13 -10.57
C ASP A 36 -5.48 -2.25 -10.17
N SER A 37 -5.12 -1.53 -9.12
CA SER A 37 -3.84 -1.64 -8.45
C SER A 37 -4.03 -1.70 -6.94
N ALA A 38 -3.11 -2.35 -6.25
CA ALA A 38 -3.02 -2.39 -4.80
C ALA A 38 -1.60 -2.09 -4.36
N VAL A 39 -1.43 -1.50 -3.19
CA VAL A 39 -0.10 -1.26 -2.61
C VAL A 39 0.14 -2.25 -1.47
N MET A 40 1.22 -3.02 -1.57
CA MET A 40 1.77 -3.81 -0.48
C MET A 40 2.73 -2.95 0.33
N ILE A 41 2.56 -2.97 1.65
CA ILE A 41 3.38 -2.26 2.63
C ILE A 41 3.48 -3.12 3.90
N SER A 42 4.53 -2.94 4.70
CA SER A 42 4.61 -3.59 6.01
C SER A 42 3.52 -3.09 6.96
N MET A 43 3.04 -3.96 7.85
CA MET A 43 2.06 -3.57 8.86
C MET A 43 2.60 -2.47 9.79
N LYS A 44 3.89 -2.51 10.12
CA LYS A 44 4.56 -1.50 10.95
C LYS A 44 4.49 -0.12 10.29
N ASP A 45 4.86 -0.05 9.02
CA ASP A 45 4.89 1.21 8.29
C ASP A 45 3.47 1.73 8.04
N TRP A 46 2.51 0.83 7.75
CA TRP A 46 1.09 1.18 7.68
C TRP A 46 0.58 1.82 8.97
N LEU A 47 0.85 1.22 10.12
CA LEU A 47 0.43 1.77 11.42
C LEU A 47 1.05 3.14 11.70
N GLN A 48 2.32 3.35 11.35
CA GLN A 48 2.97 4.66 11.49
C GLN A 48 2.33 5.71 10.58
N LEU A 49 2.04 5.34 9.32
CA LEU A 49 1.41 6.22 8.35
C LEU A 49 0.02 6.64 8.83
N VAL A 50 -0.81 5.69 9.25
CA VAL A 50 -2.16 5.95 9.79
C VAL A 50 -2.10 6.79 11.07
N ALA A 51 -1.14 6.53 11.97
CA ALA A 51 -0.98 7.33 13.18
C ALA A 51 -0.56 8.79 12.89
N SER A 52 0.11 9.02 11.77
CA SER A 52 0.53 10.36 11.31
C SER A 52 -0.53 11.12 10.52
N LEU A 53 -1.58 10.43 10.04
CA LEU A 53 -2.69 11.10 9.38
C LEU A 53 -3.36 12.05 10.38
N PRO A 54 -3.67 13.30 9.97
CA PRO A 54 -4.43 14.20 10.80
C PRO A 54 -5.70 13.47 11.23
N LYS A 55 -5.91 13.31 12.54
CA LYS A 55 -7.26 13.04 13.04
C LYS A 55 -8.07 14.21 12.55
N ASN A 56 -9.01 14.01 11.63
CA ASN A 56 -9.95 15.05 11.23
C ASN A 56 -10.50 15.70 12.51
N LYS A 57 -9.98 16.88 12.87
CA LYS A 57 -10.79 17.84 13.57
C LYS A 57 -11.89 18.15 12.56
N HIS A 58 -13.11 17.83 12.92
CA HIS A 58 -14.31 18.36 12.27
C HIS A 58 -14.07 19.84 11.95
N HIS A 59 -13.74 20.13 10.69
CA HIS A 59 -14.14 21.35 10.06
C HIS A 59 -15.17 20.88 9.07
N ASP A 60 -16.43 20.96 9.51
CA ASP A 60 -17.57 20.87 8.64
C ASP A 60 -17.32 21.81 7.47
N MET A 61 -17.03 21.26 6.30
CA MET A 61 -17.24 21.97 5.05
C MET A 61 -18.76 22.01 4.88
N GLU A 62 -19.40 22.96 5.58
CA GLU A 62 -20.71 23.43 5.18
C GLU A 62 -20.56 24.04 3.78
N PHE A 63 -20.99 23.30 2.77
CA PHE A 63 -21.27 23.89 1.47
C PHE A 63 -22.45 24.84 1.66
N SER A 64 -22.15 26.14 1.61
CA SER A 64 -23.15 27.21 1.47
C SER A 64 -23.53 27.40 0.01
#